data_AF-A0A2S2P280-F1
#
_entry.id   AF-A0A2S2P280-F1
#
_cell.length_a   1.000
_cell.length_b   1.000
_cell.length_c   1.000
_cell.angle_alpha   90.00
_cell.angle_beta   90.00
_cell.angle_gamma   90.00
#
_symmetry.space_group_name_H-M   'P 1'
#
loop_
_entity.id
_entity.type
_entity.pdbx_description
1 polymer ?
#
loop_
_entity_poly.entity_id
_entity_poly.type
_entity_poly.pdbx_seq_one_letter_code
_entity_poly.pdbx_strand_id
1 'polypeptide(L)'
;MTLKLHTYTLLIIIFLNYPMYVFKGRRGKGNIYVWASGDGGEADDCNCDGYAASMWTISINSAINDGQNAHYDESCSSTLASTFSNGAKDPNTGVATTDLYGKCTKSHSGTSAAAPEAAGVFALALEANPDLTWRDIQHLTVLTSKRNSLFDAKHRFQWTMNGVGLEFNHLFGFGVLDAGGMVSLARQWHTVPARYHCQGGSHTKIRKFTSKSGIILKLNTDACRGTDTHVKYLEHVQAVITLNSTRRGDVELFLTSPMGTRSMILSRRPNDDDRRDGFTKWPFMTTHTWGEYPWGEWILEAKFNTPNQFSQQSANGGGGTQTNSVQGSKTDSTMAASDTETNGGGSSADHDTGEEEGDGNDYETVHTGFLKEWTLMLHGTREPPYSQLSVRDPHSKLAIVKKAHTIAGPDTTGSPQKQSAY
;
A
#
# COMPACT_ATOMS: atom_id res chain seq x y z
N MET A 1 0.43 -20.98 27.83
CA MET A 1 1.18 -21.48 26.64
C MET A 1 0.26 -22.17 25.62
N THR A 2 -0.87 -22.75 26.05
CA THR A 2 -1.82 -23.49 25.21
C THR A 2 -2.74 -22.62 24.33
N LEU A 3 -2.98 -21.35 24.72
CA LEU A 3 -3.84 -20.42 23.95
C LEU A 3 -3.15 -19.85 22.71
N LYS A 4 -1.82 -19.65 22.72
CA LYS A 4 -1.06 -19.21 21.53
C LYS A 4 -1.04 -20.30 20.44
N LEU A 5 -0.91 -21.58 20.81
CA LEU A 5 -0.82 -22.68 19.83
C LEU A 5 -2.14 -22.89 19.06
N HIS A 6 -3.30 -22.68 19.67
CA HIS A 6 -4.59 -22.83 18.99
C HIS A 6 -4.85 -21.72 17.96
N THR A 7 -4.43 -20.48 18.22
CA THR A 7 -4.55 -19.38 17.25
C THR A 7 -3.66 -19.61 16.02
N TYR A 8 -2.41 -20.04 16.22
CA TYR A 8 -1.53 -20.39 15.09
C TYR A 8 -2.03 -21.58 14.28
N THR A 9 -2.60 -22.60 14.92
CA THR A 9 -3.14 -23.78 14.22
C THR A 9 -4.41 -23.43 13.41
N LEU A 10 -5.29 -22.56 13.94
CA LEU A 10 -6.47 -22.10 13.22
C LEU A 10 -6.10 -21.15 12.05
N LEU A 11 -5.14 -20.23 12.22
CA LEU A 11 -4.67 -19.34 11.15
C LEU A 11 -3.94 -20.10 10.01
N ILE A 12 -3.14 -21.11 10.33
CA ILE A 12 -2.45 -21.95 9.32
C ILE A 12 -3.44 -22.78 8.49
N ILE A 13 -4.54 -23.26 9.10
CA ILE A 13 -5.61 -23.97 8.37
C ILE A 13 -6.30 -23.04 7.36
N ILE A 14 -6.49 -21.77 7.70
CA ILE A 14 -7.06 -20.77 6.79
C ILE A 14 -6.06 -20.51 5.64
N PHE A 15 -4.75 -20.40 5.91
CA PHE A 15 -3.73 -20.12 4.87
C PHE A 15 -3.65 -21.19 3.76
N LEU A 16 -3.68 -22.48 4.11
CA LEU A 16 -3.60 -23.58 3.14
C LEU A 16 -4.92 -23.91 2.44
N ASN A 17 -6.05 -23.40 2.94
CA ASN A 17 -7.39 -23.70 2.42
C ASN A 17 -8.20 -22.45 2.02
N TYR A 18 -7.63 -21.24 2.04
CA TYR A 18 -8.30 -20.02 1.54
C TYR A 18 -8.98 -20.24 0.19
N PRO A 19 -8.34 -20.87 -0.82
CA PRO A 19 -9.01 -21.17 -2.08
C PRO A 19 -10.23 -22.06 -1.87
N MET A 20 -10.12 -23.12 -1.07
CA MET A 20 -11.22 -24.04 -0.80
C MET A 20 -12.40 -23.37 -0.06
N TYR A 21 -12.13 -22.51 0.92
CA TYR A 21 -13.16 -21.83 1.70
C TYR A 21 -13.80 -20.66 0.97
N VAL A 22 -13.04 -19.95 0.13
CA VAL A 22 -13.59 -19.00 -0.83
C VAL A 22 -14.50 -19.78 -1.79
N PHE A 23 -14.04 -20.80 -2.49
CA PHE A 23 -14.85 -21.43 -3.55
C PHE A 23 -16.09 -22.19 -3.06
N LYS A 24 -16.14 -22.65 -1.79
CA LYS A 24 -17.30 -23.41 -1.26
C LYS A 24 -18.22 -22.59 -0.36
N GLY A 25 -17.74 -21.46 0.17
CA GLY A 25 -18.51 -20.57 1.03
C GLY A 25 -19.74 -19.97 0.33
N ARG A 26 -20.77 -19.61 1.11
CA ARG A 26 -22.00 -18.97 0.61
C ARG A 26 -22.64 -19.69 -0.60
N ARG A 27 -22.75 -21.03 -0.52
CA ARG A 27 -23.30 -21.91 -1.60
C ARG A 27 -22.54 -21.76 -2.93
N GLY A 28 -21.22 -21.64 -2.86
CA GLY A 28 -20.35 -21.49 -4.04
C GLY A 28 -20.09 -20.05 -4.48
N LYS A 29 -20.68 -19.05 -3.81
CA LYS A 29 -20.51 -17.63 -4.16
C LYS A 29 -19.20 -17.04 -3.64
N GLY A 30 -18.56 -17.62 -2.62
CA GLY A 30 -17.44 -16.95 -1.96
C GLY A 30 -17.77 -16.42 -0.59
N ASN A 31 -17.03 -16.85 0.42
CA ASN A 31 -16.91 -16.06 1.65
C ASN A 31 -16.22 -14.73 1.34
N ILE A 32 -16.63 -13.67 2.04
CA ILE A 32 -16.03 -12.34 1.93
C ILE A 32 -15.17 -12.14 3.16
N TYR A 33 -13.85 -12.02 2.95
CA TYR A 33 -12.88 -11.78 4.01
C TYR A 33 -12.47 -10.31 3.95
N VAL A 34 -12.83 -9.55 4.99
CA VAL A 34 -12.41 -8.16 5.15
C VAL A 34 -11.21 -8.14 6.08
N TRP A 35 -10.17 -7.39 5.71
CA TRP A 35 -8.93 -7.35 6.47
C TRP A 35 -8.50 -5.90 6.68
N ALA A 36 -8.04 -5.60 7.90
CA ALA A 36 -7.38 -4.33 8.17
C ALA A 36 -5.98 -4.36 7.53
N SER A 37 -5.58 -3.29 6.84
CA SER A 37 -4.28 -3.26 6.16
C SER A 37 -3.10 -3.32 7.14
N GLY A 38 -3.24 -2.76 8.34
CA GLY A 38 -2.21 -2.79 9.38
C GLY A 38 -1.98 -1.43 10.05
N ASP A 39 -1.40 -1.46 11.24
CA ASP A 39 -1.19 -0.30 12.12
C ASP A 39 0.32 0.03 12.33
N GLY A 40 1.21 -0.51 11.49
CA GLY A 40 2.67 -0.33 11.53
C GLY A 40 3.17 1.05 11.07
N GLY A 41 2.28 1.87 10.51
CA GLY A 41 2.60 3.21 10.01
C GLY A 41 3.60 3.20 8.87
N GLU A 42 4.32 4.32 8.71
CA GLU A 42 5.25 4.51 7.59
C GLU A 42 6.50 3.64 7.63
N ALA A 43 6.73 2.96 8.75
CA ALA A 43 7.88 2.11 8.93
C ALA A 43 7.63 0.66 8.48
N ASP A 44 6.38 0.32 8.12
CA ASP A 44 5.99 -1.00 7.61
C ASP A 44 5.28 -0.89 6.25
N ASP A 45 5.10 -2.05 5.60
CA ASP A 45 4.42 -2.18 4.31
C ASP A 45 3.49 -3.39 4.36
N CYS A 46 2.20 -3.17 4.16
CA CYS A 46 1.18 -4.22 4.24
C CYS A 46 1.25 -5.28 3.12
N ASN A 47 2.10 -5.10 2.09
CA ASN A 47 2.48 -6.20 1.20
C ASN A 47 3.43 -7.22 1.85
N CYS A 48 3.99 -6.92 3.02
CA CYS A 48 4.74 -7.86 3.85
C CYS A 48 3.85 -8.65 4.83
N ASP A 49 2.56 -8.30 4.93
CA ASP A 49 1.53 -9.14 5.55
C ASP A 49 0.85 -10.02 4.50
N GLY A 50 1.06 -11.33 4.57
CA GLY A 50 0.45 -12.28 3.65
C GLY A 50 -1.08 -12.36 3.70
N TYR A 51 -1.73 -11.83 4.74
CA TYR A 51 -3.18 -11.72 4.84
C TYR A 51 -3.72 -10.46 4.17
N ALA A 52 -3.12 -9.29 4.43
CA ALA A 52 -3.49 -8.04 3.76
C ALA A 52 -3.14 -8.06 2.26
N ALA A 53 -2.02 -8.71 1.89
CA ALA A 53 -1.58 -8.87 0.51
C ALA A 53 -2.27 -10.01 -0.27
N SER A 54 -3.19 -10.73 0.37
CA SER A 54 -3.90 -11.84 -0.26
C SER A 54 -4.95 -11.33 -1.25
N MET A 55 -5.01 -11.90 -2.46
CA MET A 55 -6.09 -11.59 -3.41
C MET A 55 -7.49 -12.02 -2.90
N TRP A 56 -7.52 -12.90 -1.89
CA TRP A 56 -8.74 -13.47 -1.33
C TRP A 56 -9.36 -12.61 -0.23
N THR A 57 -8.63 -11.60 0.25
CA THR A 57 -9.09 -10.65 1.25
C THR A 57 -9.36 -9.30 0.59
N ILE A 58 -10.22 -8.51 1.23
CA ILE A 58 -10.46 -7.12 0.89
C ILE A 58 -9.73 -6.30 1.95
N SER A 59 -8.51 -5.86 1.61
CA SER A 59 -7.68 -5.04 2.48
C SER A 59 -8.21 -3.60 2.53
N ILE A 60 -8.53 -3.15 3.74
CA ILE A 60 -9.14 -1.86 4.06
C ILE A 60 -8.19 -1.07 4.95
N ASN A 61 -7.83 0.12 4.49
CA ASN A 61 -7.06 1.08 5.26
C ASN A 61 -7.97 2.13 5.90
N SER A 62 -7.40 3.07 6.65
CA SER A 62 -8.17 4.15 7.26
C SER A 62 -8.11 5.45 6.44
N ALA A 63 -9.06 6.32 6.73
CA ALA A 63 -9.04 7.73 6.45
C ALA A 63 -9.60 8.45 7.68
N ILE A 64 -9.19 9.69 7.92
CA ILE A 64 -9.73 10.47 9.04
C ILE A 64 -10.69 11.55 8.53
N ASN A 65 -11.40 12.20 9.45
CA ASN A 65 -12.54 13.06 9.12
C ASN A 65 -12.23 14.30 8.25
N ASP A 66 -10.99 14.77 8.23
CA ASP A 66 -10.55 15.89 7.37
C ASP A 66 -9.99 15.43 6.01
N GLY A 67 -9.98 14.11 5.75
CA GLY A 67 -9.51 13.50 4.52
C GLY A 67 -8.04 13.05 4.52
N GLN A 68 -7.26 13.31 5.57
CA GLN A 68 -5.89 12.80 5.60
C GLN A 68 -5.82 11.31 5.94
N ASN A 69 -4.66 10.70 5.67
CA ASN A 69 -4.33 9.36 6.16
C ASN A 69 -4.09 9.38 7.67
N ALA A 70 -4.37 8.27 8.36
CA ALA A 70 -3.99 8.12 9.74
C ALA A 70 -2.48 7.88 9.87
N HIS A 71 -1.91 8.25 11.02
CA HIS A 71 -0.45 8.14 11.25
C HIS A 71 0.04 6.70 11.37
N TYR A 72 -0.86 5.77 11.70
CA TYR A 72 -0.59 4.34 11.84
C TYR A 72 -0.85 3.58 10.53
N ASP A 73 -1.38 4.22 9.49
CA ASP A 73 -1.69 3.54 8.23
C ASP A 73 -0.42 3.05 7.55
N GLU A 74 -0.39 1.76 7.23
CA GLU A 74 0.60 1.17 6.34
C GLU A 74 0.24 1.46 4.88
N SER A 75 1.25 1.71 4.04
CA SER A 75 1.06 1.85 2.59
C SER A 75 1.33 0.53 1.89
N CYS A 76 0.46 0.10 0.98
CA CYS A 76 0.77 -1.01 0.09
C CYS A 76 -0.11 -1.01 -1.15
N SER A 77 0.36 -1.66 -2.21
CA SER A 77 -0.38 -1.76 -3.46
C SER A 77 -1.52 -2.79 -3.43
N SER A 78 -1.67 -3.55 -2.35
CA SER A 78 -2.73 -4.53 -2.15
C SER A 78 -4.02 -3.95 -1.56
N THR A 79 -3.94 -2.80 -0.89
CA THR A 79 -5.12 -2.08 -0.35
C THR A 79 -6.13 -1.79 -1.45
N LEU A 80 -7.39 -2.15 -1.23
CA LEU A 80 -8.46 -1.95 -2.22
C LEU A 80 -9.22 -0.65 -2.00
N ALA A 81 -9.47 -0.28 -0.74
CA ALA A 81 -10.22 0.91 -0.35
C ALA A 81 -9.89 1.32 1.07
N SER A 82 -10.50 2.42 1.52
CA SER A 82 -10.51 2.84 2.92
C SER A 82 -11.91 2.99 3.48
N THR A 83 -12.03 3.03 4.79
CA THR A 83 -13.19 3.63 5.49
C THR A 83 -12.70 4.60 6.55
N PHE A 84 -13.61 5.19 7.31
CA PHE A 84 -13.22 6.16 8.32
C PHE A 84 -12.72 5.44 9.57
N SER A 85 -11.76 6.08 10.22
CA SER A 85 -11.31 5.75 11.58
C SER A 85 -10.86 7.05 12.23
N ASN A 86 -10.21 6.98 13.39
CA ASN A 86 -9.48 8.14 13.89
C ASN A 86 -8.07 8.20 13.31
N GLY A 87 -7.41 9.34 13.42
CA GLY A 87 -5.96 9.37 13.24
C GLY A 87 -5.31 10.61 13.79
N ALA A 88 -6.04 11.35 14.63
CA ALA A 88 -5.50 12.47 15.36
C ALA A 88 -4.79 12.01 16.63
N LYS A 89 -3.83 12.82 17.07
CA LYS A 89 -3.20 12.76 18.40
C LYS A 89 -4.20 12.99 19.55
N ASP A 90 -5.47 13.25 19.24
CA ASP A 90 -6.54 13.48 20.23
C ASP A 90 -7.17 12.15 20.66
N PRO A 91 -6.90 11.68 21.90
CA PRO A 91 -7.45 10.43 22.42
C PRO A 91 -8.98 10.47 22.62
N ASN A 92 -9.62 11.64 22.48
CA ASN A 92 -11.08 11.79 22.57
C ASN A 92 -11.79 11.63 21.21
N THR A 93 -11.03 11.40 20.13
CA THR A 93 -11.57 11.17 18.78
C THR A 93 -11.36 9.72 18.37
N GLY A 94 -12.43 9.06 17.95
CA GLY A 94 -12.50 7.62 17.71
C GLY A 94 -13.82 7.21 17.08
N VAL A 95 -13.87 5.96 16.65
CA VAL A 95 -15.10 5.33 16.20
C VAL A 95 -15.97 5.03 17.42
N ALA A 96 -17.21 5.51 17.40
CA ALA A 96 -18.17 5.26 18.46
C ALA A 96 -18.80 3.88 18.29
N THR A 97 -18.66 3.01 19.28
CA THR A 97 -19.18 1.64 19.23
C THR A 97 -19.41 1.06 20.64
N THR A 98 -19.97 -0.15 20.71
CA THR A 98 -20.14 -0.90 21.96
C THR A 98 -18.80 -1.34 22.53
N ASP A 99 -18.71 -1.43 23.86
CA ASP A 99 -17.51 -1.84 24.60
C ASP A 99 -17.85 -2.91 25.65
N LEU A 100 -16.81 -3.55 26.18
CA LEU A 100 -16.90 -4.60 27.18
C LEU A 100 -17.71 -4.17 28.40
N TYR A 101 -18.31 -5.16 29.08
CA TYR A 101 -19.08 -4.96 30.31
C TYR A 101 -20.30 -4.04 30.15
N GLY A 102 -20.94 -4.10 28.98
CA GLY A 102 -22.14 -3.31 28.68
C GLY A 102 -21.87 -1.80 28.54
N LYS A 103 -20.63 -1.43 28.19
CA LYS A 103 -20.22 -0.04 28.02
C LYS A 103 -20.29 0.39 26.56
N CYS A 104 -20.00 1.67 26.33
CA CYS A 104 -19.79 2.25 25.01
C CYS A 104 -18.43 2.94 25.00
N THR A 105 -17.78 2.94 23.84
CA THR A 105 -16.55 3.69 23.60
C THR A 105 -16.76 4.72 22.49
N LYS A 106 -16.00 5.80 22.55
CA LYS A 106 -15.84 6.80 21.47
C LYS A 106 -14.40 6.92 21.01
N SER A 107 -13.55 5.99 21.44
CA SER A 107 -12.10 6.01 21.24
C SER A 107 -11.58 4.75 20.54
N HIS A 108 -12.45 3.95 19.92
CA HIS A 108 -11.97 2.84 19.08
C HIS A 108 -11.21 3.40 17.87
N SER A 109 -10.08 2.77 17.53
CA SER A 109 -9.06 3.33 16.65
C SER A 109 -8.37 2.26 15.82
N GLY A 110 -7.52 2.70 14.90
CA GLY A 110 -6.72 1.83 14.04
C GLY A 110 -7.45 1.46 12.75
N THR A 111 -6.72 0.85 11.82
CA THR A 111 -7.28 0.14 10.67
C THR A 111 -8.21 -1.01 11.11
N SER A 112 -7.99 -1.51 12.33
CA SER A 112 -8.88 -2.44 13.03
C SER A 112 -10.32 -1.93 13.22
N ALA A 113 -10.54 -0.60 13.29
CA ALA A 113 -11.87 -0.01 13.35
C ALA A 113 -12.48 0.22 11.95
N ALA A 114 -11.63 0.40 10.93
CA ALA A 114 -12.04 0.60 9.54
C ALA A 114 -12.59 -0.70 8.91
N ALA A 115 -11.91 -1.84 9.11
CA ALA A 115 -12.35 -3.12 8.52
C ALA A 115 -13.79 -3.55 8.91
N PRO A 116 -14.25 -3.41 10.18
CA PRO A 116 -15.65 -3.65 10.55
C PRO A 116 -16.66 -2.72 9.86
N GLU A 117 -16.32 -1.45 9.62
CA GLU A 117 -17.20 -0.54 8.88
C GLU A 117 -17.38 -1.03 7.44
N ALA A 118 -16.29 -1.42 6.78
CA ALA A 118 -16.34 -2.02 5.45
C ALA A 118 -17.17 -3.31 5.41
N ALA A 119 -17.02 -4.18 6.42
CA ALA A 119 -17.84 -5.39 6.55
C ALA A 119 -19.34 -5.05 6.66
N GLY A 120 -19.70 -3.99 7.39
CA GLY A 120 -21.07 -3.48 7.45
C GLY A 120 -21.59 -3.00 6.10
N VAL A 121 -20.78 -2.24 5.34
CA VAL A 121 -21.14 -1.80 3.99
C VAL A 121 -21.33 -2.98 3.03
N PHE A 122 -20.46 -4.00 3.10
CA PHE A 122 -20.60 -5.20 2.30
C PHE A 122 -21.85 -6.00 2.68
N ALA A 123 -22.23 -6.05 3.97
CA ALA A 123 -23.48 -6.68 4.40
C ALA A 123 -24.71 -5.99 3.77
N LEU A 124 -24.73 -4.66 3.68
CA LEU A 124 -25.80 -3.92 2.99
C LEU A 124 -25.84 -4.23 1.48
N ALA A 125 -24.68 -4.34 0.84
CA ALA A 125 -24.59 -4.72 -0.58
C ALA A 125 -25.12 -6.15 -0.81
N LEU A 126 -24.79 -7.09 0.08
CA LEU A 126 -25.28 -8.46 0.05
C LEU A 126 -26.79 -8.56 0.34
N GLU A 127 -27.32 -7.72 1.21
CA GLU A 127 -28.76 -7.63 1.43
C GLU A 127 -29.47 -7.16 0.16
N ALA A 128 -28.91 -6.16 -0.52
CA ALA A 128 -29.44 -5.65 -1.76
C ALA A 128 -29.33 -6.63 -2.94
N ASN A 129 -28.29 -7.48 -2.94
CA ASN A 129 -28.10 -8.54 -3.92
C ASN A 129 -27.39 -9.76 -3.28
N PRO A 130 -28.14 -10.79 -2.85
CA PRO A 130 -27.58 -11.98 -2.22
C PRO A 130 -26.75 -12.86 -3.17
N ASP A 131 -26.80 -12.61 -4.47
CA ASP A 131 -26.09 -13.37 -5.51
C ASP A 131 -24.66 -12.90 -5.76
N LEU A 132 -24.27 -11.75 -5.19
CA LEU A 132 -22.90 -11.24 -5.27
C LEU A 132 -21.88 -12.26 -4.78
N THR A 133 -20.90 -12.54 -5.64
CA THR A 133 -19.73 -13.34 -5.31
C THR A 133 -18.69 -12.54 -4.53
N TRP A 134 -17.68 -13.21 -3.97
CA TRP A 134 -16.54 -12.53 -3.32
C TRP A 134 -15.81 -11.56 -4.26
N ARG A 135 -15.70 -11.90 -5.56
CA ARG A 135 -15.13 -11.01 -6.59
C ARG A 135 -16.04 -9.84 -6.90
N ASP A 136 -17.35 -10.09 -7.02
CA ASP A 136 -18.30 -9.01 -7.29
C ASP A 136 -18.22 -7.89 -6.23
N ILE A 137 -18.03 -8.25 -4.96
CA ILE A 137 -17.83 -7.26 -3.88
C ILE A 137 -16.54 -6.45 -4.08
N GLN A 138 -15.45 -7.08 -4.52
CA GLN A 138 -14.20 -6.36 -4.84
C GLN A 138 -14.40 -5.42 -6.05
N HIS A 139 -15.05 -5.88 -7.12
CA HIS A 139 -15.37 -5.02 -8.26
C HIS A 139 -16.26 -3.84 -7.87
N LEU A 140 -17.30 -4.09 -7.08
CA LEU A 140 -18.16 -3.03 -6.54
C LEU A 140 -17.35 -2.03 -5.72
N THR A 141 -16.42 -2.50 -4.89
CA THR A 141 -15.52 -1.66 -4.10
C THR A 141 -14.71 -0.73 -4.99
N VAL A 142 -13.99 -1.27 -5.98
CA VAL A 142 -13.20 -0.48 -6.95
C VAL A 142 -14.04 0.59 -7.64
N LEU A 143 -15.22 0.19 -8.14
CA LEU A 143 -16.10 1.05 -8.95
C LEU A 143 -16.89 2.09 -8.15
N THR A 144 -17.05 1.91 -6.84
CA THR A 144 -17.92 2.78 -6.02
C THR A 144 -17.18 3.57 -4.95
N SER A 145 -15.96 3.17 -4.58
CA SER A 145 -15.09 3.97 -3.72
C SER A 145 -14.83 5.36 -4.32
N LYS A 146 -14.71 6.36 -3.45
CA LYS A 146 -14.54 7.77 -3.82
C LYS A 146 -13.27 8.35 -3.25
N ARG A 147 -12.56 9.14 -4.06
CA ARG A 147 -11.41 9.92 -3.61
C ARG A 147 -11.77 10.99 -2.58
N ASN A 148 -12.97 11.58 -2.61
CA ASN A 148 -13.52 12.53 -1.61
C ASN A 148 -12.49 13.35 -0.80
N SER A 149 -11.80 14.28 -1.44
CA SER A 149 -10.79 15.16 -0.79
C SER A 149 -9.69 14.43 -0.01
N LEU A 150 -9.48 13.13 -0.22
CA LEU A 150 -8.45 12.36 0.47
C LEU A 150 -7.06 12.79 0.02
N PHE A 151 -6.13 12.92 0.96
CA PHE A 151 -4.74 13.26 0.66
C PHE A 151 -3.79 12.62 1.67
N ASP A 152 -2.57 12.30 1.21
CA ASP A 152 -1.48 11.95 2.09
C ASP A 152 -0.92 13.22 2.73
N ALA A 153 -1.03 13.35 4.06
CA ALA A 153 -0.57 14.54 4.79
C ALA A 153 0.94 14.77 4.67
N LYS A 154 1.72 13.74 4.31
CA LYS A 154 3.17 13.83 4.11
C LYS A 154 3.57 13.83 2.64
N HIS A 155 2.62 13.85 1.71
CA HIS A 155 2.85 13.93 0.27
C HIS A 155 3.79 12.83 -0.29
N ARG A 156 3.81 11.64 0.32
CA ARG A 156 4.63 10.50 -0.13
C ARG A 156 3.96 9.76 -1.27
N PHE A 157 2.63 9.64 -1.23
CA PHE A 157 1.83 8.97 -2.25
C PHE A 157 0.82 9.91 -2.89
N GLN A 158 1.02 10.18 -4.18
CA GLN A 158 0.09 10.98 -4.98
C GLN A 158 -0.99 10.08 -5.58
N TRP A 159 -2.20 10.63 -5.71
CA TRP A 159 -3.26 10.00 -6.49
C TRP A 159 -2.82 9.87 -7.95
N THR A 160 -2.90 8.66 -8.49
CA THR A 160 -2.46 8.34 -9.84
C THR A 160 -3.59 7.67 -10.60
N MET A 161 -3.69 7.98 -11.89
CA MET A 161 -4.60 7.30 -12.80
C MET A 161 -3.93 6.06 -13.39
N ASN A 162 -4.65 4.94 -13.36
CA ASN A 162 -4.21 3.73 -14.04
C ASN A 162 -4.52 3.76 -15.55
N GLY A 163 -4.12 2.72 -16.28
CA GLY A 163 -4.23 2.64 -17.74
C GLY A 163 -5.65 2.69 -18.29
N VAL A 164 -6.67 2.40 -17.47
CA VAL A 164 -8.09 2.51 -17.86
C VAL A 164 -8.78 3.74 -17.27
N GLY A 165 -8.04 4.62 -16.58
CA GLY A 165 -8.55 5.88 -16.03
C GLY A 165 -9.16 5.76 -14.63
N LEU A 166 -8.81 4.73 -13.85
CA LEU A 166 -9.19 4.65 -12.44
C LEU A 166 -8.12 5.32 -11.57
N GLU A 167 -8.53 6.25 -10.70
CA GLU A 167 -7.67 6.83 -9.69
C GLU A 167 -7.42 5.84 -8.54
N PHE A 168 -6.16 5.73 -8.12
CA PHE A 168 -5.74 4.96 -6.95
C PHE A 168 -4.66 5.69 -6.13
N ASN A 169 -4.46 5.24 -4.90
CA ASN A 169 -3.41 5.68 -3.99
C ASN A 169 -2.97 4.51 -3.08
N HIS A 170 -1.68 4.40 -2.74
CA HIS A 170 -1.15 3.32 -1.90
C HIS A 170 -1.68 3.32 -0.45
N LEU A 171 -2.16 4.46 0.05
CA LEU A 171 -2.79 4.55 1.37
C LEU A 171 -4.29 4.31 1.28
N PHE A 172 -4.96 4.83 0.25
CA PHE A 172 -6.43 4.83 0.18
C PHE A 172 -7.05 3.79 -0.77
N GLY A 173 -6.23 3.00 -1.46
CA GLY A 173 -6.67 2.15 -2.56
C GLY A 173 -7.41 2.99 -3.62
N PHE A 174 -8.62 2.57 -3.98
CA PHE A 174 -9.50 3.30 -4.90
C PHE A 174 -10.33 4.41 -4.22
N GLY A 175 -10.14 4.66 -2.92
CA GLY A 175 -10.83 5.69 -2.13
C GLY A 175 -11.68 5.13 -1.00
N VAL A 176 -12.40 6.02 -0.30
CA VAL A 176 -13.32 5.64 0.78
C VAL A 176 -14.58 4.97 0.24
N LEU A 177 -15.08 3.95 0.94
CA LEU A 177 -16.32 3.27 0.55
C LEU A 177 -17.53 4.23 0.53
N ASP A 178 -18.36 4.10 -0.51
CA ASP A 178 -19.67 4.75 -0.58
C ASP A 178 -20.77 3.69 -0.46
N ALA A 179 -21.37 3.58 0.73
CA ALA A 179 -22.42 2.57 0.98
C ALA A 179 -23.63 2.75 0.07
N GLY A 180 -24.05 3.99 -0.20
CA GLY A 180 -25.18 4.29 -1.06
C GLY A 180 -24.89 3.94 -2.53
N GLY A 181 -23.70 4.30 -3.00
CA GLY A 181 -23.19 3.95 -4.33
C GLY A 181 -23.07 2.44 -4.51
N MET A 182 -22.51 1.74 -3.52
CA MET A 182 -22.33 0.28 -3.54
C MET A 182 -23.67 -0.46 -3.57
N VAL A 183 -24.60 -0.13 -2.68
CA VAL A 183 -25.95 -0.73 -2.65
C VAL A 183 -26.71 -0.45 -3.96
N SER A 184 -26.62 0.78 -4.47
CA SER A 184 -27.28 1.16 -5.72
C SER A 184 -26.76 0.37 -6.92
N LEU A 185 -25.44 0.17 -7.02
CA LEU A 185 -24.84 -0.60 -8.10
C LEU A 185 -25.06 -2.12 -7.91
N ALA A 186 -25.05 -2.61 -6.67
CA ALA A 186 -25.31 -4.01 -6.33
C ALA A 186 -26.68 -4.50 -6.83
N ARG A 187 -27.74 -3.69 -6.71
CA ARG A 187 -29.11 -4.04 -7.14
C ARG A 187 -29.25 -4.37 -8.63
N GLN A 188 -28.38 -3.80 -9.46
CA GLN A 188 -28.36 -4.01 -10.91
C GLN A 188 -27.11 -4.78 -11.37
N TRP A 189 -26.37 -5.34 -10.41
CA TRP A 189 -25.11 -6.01 -10.68
C TRP A 189 -25.34 -7.33 -11.40
N HIS A 190 -24.52 -7.55 -12.41
CA HIS A 190 -24.42 -8.82 -13.13
C HIS A 190 -23.07 -9.42 -12.76
N THR A 191 -23.08 -10.65 -12.26
CA THR A 191 -21.86 -11.32 -11.79
C THR A 191 -20.80 -11.35 -12.87
N VAL A 192 -19.57 -11.01 -12.48
CA VAL A 192 -18.44 -10.99 -13.41
C VAL A 192 -18.14 -12.38 -13.97
N PRO A 193 -17.55 -12.49 -15.18
CA PRO A 193 -17.17 -13.77 -15.78
C PRO A 193 -16.23 -14.61 -14.91
N ALA A 194 -16.03 -15.86 -15.33
CA ALA A 194 -15.14 -16.79 -14.65
C ALA A 194 -13.72 -16.21 -14.47
N ARG A 195 -13.12 -16.48 -13.30
CA ARG A 195 -11.77 -16.06 -12.97
C ARG A 195 -10.76 -17.00 -13.61
N TYR A 196 -9.74 -16.45 -14.27
CA TYR A 196 -8.58 -17.16 -14.78
C TYR A 196 -7.31 -16.66 -14.09
N HIS A 197 -6.27 -17.50 -14.14
CA HIS A 197 -4.93 -17.14 -13.70
C HIS A 197 -3.93 -17.54 -14.78
N CYS A 198 -3.01 -16.64 -15.10
CA CYS A 198 -1.96 -16.84 -16.10
C CYS A 198 -0.59 -16.59 -15.46
N GLN A 199 0.35 -17.51 -15.65
CA GLN A 199 1.76 -17.26 -15.39
C GLN A 199 2.33 -16.54 -16.62
N GLY A 200 2.39 -15.20 -16.56
CA GLY A 200 2.75 -14.36 -17.71
C GLY A 200 4.22 -14.48 -18.14
N GLY A 201 5.09 -14.96 -17.26
CA GLY A 201 6.50 -15.20 -17.54
C GLY A 201 7.33 -15.25 -16.26
N SER A 202 8.60 -15.63 -16.38
CA SER A 202 9.52 -15.69 -15.25
C SER A 202 10.96 -15.35 -15.63
N HIS A 203 11.67 -14.66 -14.73
CA HIS A 203 13.11 -14.50 -14.75
C HIS A 203 13.75 -15.39 -13.69
N THR A 204 14.68 -16.26 -14.07
CA THR A 204 15.39 -17.18 -13.15
C THR A 204 16.90 -16.93 -13.10
N LYS A 205 17.39 -15.95 -13.87
CA LYS A 205 18.80 -15.57 -13.85
C LYS A 205 19.04 -14.60 -12.70
N ILE A 206 20.07 -14.89 -11.90
CA ILE A 206 20.46 -14.04 -10.77
C ILE A 206 20.93 -12.67 -11.28
N ARG A 207 20.39 -11.60 -10.69
CA ARG A 207 20.73 -10.20 -11.00
C ARG A 207 21.13 -9.47 -9.72
N LYS A 208 22.36 -8.96 -9.72
CA LYS A 208 22.90 -8.15 -8.62
C LYS A 208 22.48 -6.69 -8.79
N PHE A 209 22.12 -6.05 -7.70
CA PHE A 209 21.94 -4.59 -7.59
C PHE A 209 22.60 -4.09 -6.30
N THR A 210 22.90 -2.80 -6.23
CA THR A 210 23.58 -2.19 -5.07
C THR A 210 22.92 -0.89 -4.67
N SER A 211 23.32 -0.31 -3.54
CA SER A 211 22.85 1.02 -3.12
C SER A 211 23.11 2.12 -4.13
N LYS A 212 24.09 1.94 -5.03
CA LYS A 212 24.45 2.90 -6.09
C LYS A 212 23.77 2.63 -7.43
N SER A 213 23.22 1.44 -7.64
CA SER A 213 22.67 1.03 -8.94
C SER A 213 21.58 -0.02 -8.76
N GLY A 214 20.35 0.38 -9.11
CA GLY A 214 19.20 -0.53 -9.21
C GLY A 214 19.23 -1.37 -10.48
N ILE A 215 18.29 -2.32 -10.58
CA ILE A 215 18.08 -3.16 -11.77
C ILE A 215 16.67 -2.99 -12.30
N ILE A 216 16.54 -3.15 -13.62
CA ILE A 216 15.27 -3.19 -14.33
C ILE A 216 15.19 -4.51 -15.08
N LEU A 217 14.15 -5.30 -14.80
CA LEU A 217 13.86 -6.56 -15.46
C LEU A 217 12.57 -6.42 -16.25
N LYS A 218 12.60 -6.86 -17.51
CA LYS A 218 11.47 -6.76 -18.45
C LYS A 218 10.96 -8.16 -18.79
N LEU A 219 9.65 -8.33 -18.77
CA LEU A 219 8.96 -9.55 -19.22
C LEU A 219 7.90 -9.16 -20.23
N ASN A 220 7.98 -9.71 -21.45
CA ASN A 220 6.93 -9.56 -22.43
C ASN A 220 5.97 -10.76 -22.35
N THR A 221 4.67 -10.51 -22.30
CA THR A 221 3.66 -11.56 -22.19
C THR A 221 2.48 -11.28 -23.13
N ASP A 222 1.88 -12.33 -23.66
CA ASP A 222 0.57 -12.25 -24.33
C ASP A 222 -0.58 -12.58 -23.38
N ALA A 223 -0.30 -12.70 -22.08
CA ALA A 223 -1.25 -13.07 -21.03
C ALA A 223 -1.97 -14.41 -21.27
N CYS A 224 -1.19 -15.40 -21.74
CA CYS A 224 -1.65 -16.76 -22.01
C CYS A 224 -2.71 -16.80 -23.11
N ARG A 225 -2.57 -15.95 -24.13
CA ARG A 225 -3.55 -15.87 -25.22
C ARG A 225 -3.67 -17.19 -25.96
N GLY A 226 -4.90 -17.66 -26.14
CA GLY A 226 -5.20 -18.91 -26.85
C GLY A 226 -5.18 -20.16 -25.98
N THR A 227 -4.91 -20.04 -24.67
CA THR A 227 -5.03 -21.15 -23.71
C THR A 227 -6.30 -21.05 -22.86
N ASP A 228 -6.53 -22.06 -22.04
CA ASP A 228 -7.57 -22.09 -21.01
C ASP A 228 -7.35 -21.07 -19.87
N THR A 229 -6.12 -20.60 -19.71
CA THR A 229 -5.65 -19.68 -18.65
C THR A 229 -5.59 -18.22 -19.10
N HIS A 230 -6.04 -17.89 -20.32
CA HIS A 230 -6.03 -16.53 -20.87
C HIS A 230 -6.72 -15.51 -19.94
N VAL A 231 -5.97 -14.46 -19.56
CA VAL A 231 -6.48 -13.28 -18.85
C VAL A 231 -6.44 -12.07 -19.77
N LYS A 232 -7.58 -11.43 -20.00
CA LYS A 232 -7.71 -10.24 -20.85
C LYS A 232 -7.95 -8.97 -20.06
N TYR A 233 -8.72 -9.02 -18.98
CA TYR A 233 -9.04 -7.88 -18.13
C TYR A 233 -8.56 -8.18 -16.70
N LEU A 234 -7.66 -7.35 -16.19
CA LEU A 234 -7.01 -7.57 -14.89
C LEU A 234 -7.93 -7.32 -13.69
N GLU A 235 -7.71 -8.11 -12.64
CA GLU A 235 -8.23 -7.91 -11.28
C GLU A 235 -7.05 -7.76 -10.32
N HIS A 236 -6.30 -8.84 -10.09
CA HIS A 236 -5.10 -8.86 -9.24
C HIS A 236 -3.87 -9.20 -10.05
N VAL A 237 -2.73 -8.62 -9.68
CA VAL A 237 -1.42 -8.99 -10.22
C VAL A 237 -0.48 -9.31 -9.07
N GLN A 238 0.30 -10.39 -9.19
CA GLN A 238 1.35 -10.71 -8.24
C GLN A 238 2.72 -10.79 -8.92
N ALA A 239 3.72 -10.22 -8.29
CA ALA A 239 5.13 -10.47 -8.57
C ALA A 239 5.66 -11.43 -7.50
N VAL A 240 5.82 -12.71 -7.86
CA VAL A 240 6.37 -13.74 -6.96
C VAL A 240 7.89 -13.66 -7.01
N ILE A 241 8.52 -13.17 -5.95
CA ILE A 241 9.94 -12.79 -5.94
C ILE A 241 10.74 -13.63 -4.94
N THR A 242 11.90 -14.09 -5.38
CA THR A 242 12.97 -14.61 -4.52
C THR A 242 14.16 -13.65 -4.61
N LEU A 243 14.50 -13.02 -3.49
CA LEU A 243 15.52 -11.97 -3.40
C LEU A 243 16.25 -12.09 -2.06
N ASN A 244 17.56 -11.91 -2.04
CA ASN A 244 18.30 -11.67 -0.80
C ASN A 244 19.00 -10.31 -0.84
N SER A 245 19.23 -9.73 0.33
CA SER A 245 19.83 -8.42 0.49
C SER A 245 20.68 -8.37 1.76
N THR A 246 21.75 -7.58 1.74
CA THR A 246 22.51 -7.23 2.94
C THR A 246 21.71 -6.35 3.90
N ARG A 247 20.61 -5.75 3.43
CA ARG A 247 19.68 -4.92 4.21
C ARG A 247 18.31 -4.96 3.54
N ARG A 248 17.43 -5.85 3.99
CA ARG A 248 16.12 -6.07 3.34
C ARG A 248 15.22 -4.84 3.43
N GLY A 249 15.19 -4.15 4.57
CA GLY A 249 14.35 -2.98 4.79
C GLY A 249 14.65 -1.77 3.92
N ASP A 250 15.85 -1.68 3.34
CA ASP A 250 16.19 -0.60 2.41
C ASP A 250 15.88 -0.95 0.95
N VAL A 251 15.39 -2.16 0.64
CA VAL A 251 14.99 -2.55 -0.72
C VAL A 251 13.61 -1.97 -1.05
N GLU A 252 13.50 -1.32 -2.20
CA GLU A 252 12.23 -0.95 -2.82
C GLU A 252 12.01 -1.73 -4.11
N LEU A 253 10.76 -2.11 -4.35
CA LEU A 253 10.34 -2.82 -5.56
C LEU A 253 9.18 -2.08 -6.22
N PHE A 254 9.26 -1.95 -7.54
CA PHE A 254 8.19 -1.36 -8.34
C PHE A 254 7.84 -2.26 -9.52
N LEU A 255 6.54 -2.41 -9.78
CA LEU A 255 6.02 -3.12 -10.94
C LEU A 255 5.31 -2.14 -11.85
N THR A 256 5.63 -2.15 -13.14
CA THR A 256 4.96 -1.32 -14.15
C THR A 256 4.24 -2.20 -15.16
N SER A 257 2.95 -1.91 -15.39
CA SER A 257 2.11 -2.62 -16.36
C SER A 257 2.38 -2.14 -17.80
N PRO A 258 1.97 -2.93 -18.82
CA PRO A 258 2.07 -2.52 -20.23
C PRO A 258 1.31 -1.23 -20.57
N MET A 259 0.27 -0.90 -19.79
CA MET A 259 -0.48 0.35 -19.96
C MET A 259 0.16 1.54 -19.23
N GLY A 260 1.31 1.33 -18.57
CA GLY A 260 2.12 2.38 -17.95
C GLY A 260 1.87 2.61 -16.45
N THR A 261 1.02 1.83 -15.82
CA THR A 261 0.72 1.99 -14.39
C THR A 261 1.87 1.44 -13.54
N ARG A 262 2.50 2.32 -12.77
CA ARG A 262 3.64 1.99 -11.90
C ARG A 262 3.19 1.86 -10.44
N SER A 263 3.26 0.65 -9.90
CA SER A 263 2.96 0.33 -8.50
C SER A 263 4.24 0.12 -7.70
N MET A 264 4.45 0.87 -6.62
CA MET A 264 5.36 0.44 -5.55
C MET A 264 4.76 -0.79 -4.87
N ILE A 265 5.43 -1.94 -4.98
CA ILE A 265 4.98 -3.22 -4.42
C ILE A 265 5.74 -3.60 -3.14
N LEU A 266 6.84 -2.90 -2.86
CA LEU A 266 7.54 -2.90 -1.58
C LEU A 266 8.15 -1.51 -1.35
N SER A 267 7.73 -0.84 -0.29
CA SER A 267 8.32 0.39 0.21
C SER A 267 9.49 0.11 1.14
N ARG A 268 10.28 1.15 1.41
CA ARG A 268 11.30 1.11 2.43
C ARG A 268 10.69 0.87 3.82
N ARG A 269 11.32 -0.01 4.60
CA ARG A 269 10.97 -0.35 5.98
C ARG A 269 12.21 -0.18 6.88
N PRO A 270 12.41 0.99 7.50
CA PRO A 270 13.66 1.35 8.18
C PRO A 270 14.04 0.41 9.34
N ASN A 271 13.04 -0.22 9.96
CA ASN A 271 13.23 -1.13 11.10
C ASN A 271 13.52 -2.58 10.68
N ASP A 272 13.38 -2.92 9.39
CA ASP A 272 13.72 -4.24 8.86
C ASP A 272 15.23 -4.33 8.59
N ASP A 273 15.97 -4.82 9.58
CA ASP A 273 17.42 -4.98 9.53
C ASP A 273 17.88 -6.35 9.02
N ASP A 274 16.97 -7.17 8.48
CA ASP A 274 17.29 -8.50 7.96
C ASP A 274 18.41 -8.46 6.91
N ARG A 275 19.39 -9.32 7.10
CA ARG A 275 20.58 -9.48 6.24
C ARG A 275 20.74 -10.91 5.73
N ARG A 276 19.85 -11.82 6.11
CA ARG A 276 20.05 -13.27 5.94
C ARG A 276 18.96 -13.89 5.07
N ASP A 277 17.71 -13.60 5.38
CA ASP A 277 16.58 -14.37 4.85
C ASP A 277 16.09 -13.81 3.51
N GLY A 278 15.99 -12.49 3.39
CA GLY A 278 15.43 -11.83 2.21
C GLY A 278 13.94 -12.16 2.05
N PHE A 279 13.55 -12.42 0.80
CA PHE A 279 12.24 -12.91 0.39
C PHE A 279 12.43 -14.23 -0.37
N THR A 280 11.59 -15.23 -0.07
CA THR A 280 11.58 -16.51 -0.77
C THR A 280 10.20 -16.76 -1.35
N LYS A 281 10.08 -16.71 -2.69
CA LYS A 281 8.81 -16.85 -3.42
C LYS A 281 7.67 -16.00 -2.82
N TRP A 282 8.00 -14.79 -2.38
CA TRP A 282 7.03 -13.89 -1.76
C TRP A 282 6.12 -13.26 -2.83
N PRO A 283 4.79 -13.38 -2.73
CA PRO A 283 3.86 -12.96 -3.78
C PRO A 283 3.39 -11.52 -3.57
N PHE A 284 4.27 -10.52 -3.78
CA PHE A 284 3.89 -9.11 -3.71
C PHE A 284 2.72 -8.81 -4.66
N MET A 285 1.67 -8.15 -4.17
CA MET A 285 0.41 -8.01 -4.90
C MET A 285 0.09 -6.55 -5.21
N THR A 286 -0.53 -6.29 -6.37
CA THR A 286 -1.11 -4.98 -6.70
C THR A 286 -2.51 -5.07 -7.27
N THR A 287 -3.39 -4.18 -6.80
CA THR A 287 -4.74 -3.94 -7.33
C THR A 287 -4.80 -2.72 -8.25
N HIS A 288 -3.74 -1.91 -8.33
CA HIS A 288 -3.76 -0.62 -9.05
C HIS A 288 -4.01 -0.75 -10.55
N THR A 289 -3.69 -1.91 -11.12
CA THR A 289 -3.90 -2.21 -12.55
C THR A 289 -5.29 -2.79 -12.84
N TRP A 290 -6.24 -2.68 -11.90
CA TRP A 290 -7.59 -3.21 -12.05
C TRP A 290 -8.25 -2.71 -13.34
N GLY A 291 -8.77 -3.64 -14.13
CA GLY A 291 -9.43 -3.38 -15.41
C GLY A 291 -8.47 -3.21 -16.59
N GLU A 292 -7.16 -3.14 -16.39
CA GLU A 292 -6.20 -2.99 -17.49
C GLU A 292 -6.04 -4.25 -18.34
N TYR A 293 -5.42 -4.04 -19.49
CA TYR A 293 -4.99 -5.07 -20.42
C TYR A 293 -3.57 -5.55 -20.09
N PRO A 294 -3.36 -6.85 -19.84
CA PRO A 294 -2.09 -7.36 -19.34
C PRO A 294 -1.04 -7.68 -20.40
N TRP A 295 -1.36 -7.65 -21.71
CA TRP A 295 -0.42 -8.03 -22.75
C TRP A 295 0.58 -6.92 -23.05
N GLY A 296 1.84 -7.31 -23.28
CA GLY A 296 2.95 -6.41 -23.54
C GLY A 296 4.06 -6.53 -22.49
N GLU A 297 4.87 -5.48 -22.39
CA GLU A 297 6.03 -5.44 -21.52
C GLU A 297 5.66 -5.05 -20.08
N TRP A 298 5.92 -5.96 -19.15
CA TRP A 298 5.94 -5.70 -17.71
C TRP A 298 7.35 -5.40 -17.23
N ILE A 299 7.48 -4.45 -16.32
CA ILE A 299 8.78 -4.00 -15.82
C ILE A 299 8.82 -4.15 -14.30
N LEU A 300 9.77 -4.93 -13.79
CA LEU A 300 10.14 -4.96 -12.38
C LEU A 300 11.41 -4.14 -12.16
N GLU A 301 11.32 -3.13 -11.31
CA GLU A 301 12.45 -2.33 -10.84
C GLU A 301 12.77 -2.71 -9.40
N ALA A 302 14.04 -3.00 -9.13
CA ALA A 302 14.54 -3.21 -7.76
C ALA A 302 15.70 -2.26 -7.49
N LYS A 303 15.62 -1.53 -6.39
CA LYS A 303 16.65 -0.58 -5.96
C LYS A 303 16.73 -0.52 -4.44
N PHE A 304 17.77 0.11 -3.92
CA PHE A 304 17.79 0.52 -2.53
C PHE A 304 17.32 1.96 -2.40
N ASN A 305 16.64 2.26 -1.29
CA ASN A 305 16.38 3.60 -0.81
C ASN A 305 17.17 3.82 0.48
N THR A 306 18.44 4.19 0.32
CA THR A 306 19.30 4.60 1.44
C THR A 306 19.21 6.12 1.58
N PRO A 307 18.70 6.66 2.70
CA PRO A 307 18.81 8.09 2.95
C PRO A 307 20.29 8.43 3.09
N ASN A 308 20.75 9.42 2.34
CA ASN A 308 22.04 10.04 2.62
C ASN A 308 22.01 10.51 4.09
N GLN A 309 22.92 10.04 4.93
CA GLN A 309 22.98 10.41 6.36
C GLN A 309 23.27 11.91 6.60
N PHE A 310 23.34 12.73 5.55
CA PHE A 310 23.80 14.13 5.62
C PHE A 310 22.72 15.18 5.91
N SER A 311 21.46 14.82 6.17
CA SER A 311 20.40 15.84 6.39
C SER A 311 19.99 16.08 7.86
N GLN A 312 20.77 15.63 8.85
CA GLN A 312 20.51 15.95 10.27
C GLN A 312 21.66 16.63 11.03
N GLN A 313 22.77 16.99 10.36
CA GLN A 313 23.93 17.62 11.00
C GLN A 313 24.27 19.03 10.50
N SER A 314 23.27 19.77 10.01
CA SER A 314 23.41 21.23 9.80
C SER A 314 22.26 21.99 10.49
N ALA A 315 22.14 21.77 11.81
CA ALA A 315 21.30 22.59 12.68
C ALA A 315 21.87 22.76 14.10
N ASN A 316 23.15 22.43 14.31
CA ASN A 316 23.86 22.71 15.56
C ASN A 316 25.35 22.87 15.26
N GLY A 317 25.77 24.12 15.08
CA GLY A 317 27.15 24.49 14.83
C GLY A 317 27.25 26.01 14.71
N GLY A 318 27.37 26.68 15.85
CA GLY A 318 27.45 28.14 15.94
C GLY A 318 28.69 28.69 15.26
N GLY A 319 28.51 29.81 14.56
CA GLY A 319 29.58 30.65 14.03
C GLY A 319 29.18 32.11 14.22
N GLY A 320 29.96 32.83 15.02
CA GLY A 320 29.63 34.14 15.58
C GLY A 320 29.43 35.26 14.57
N THR A 321 28.49 36.14 14.90
CA THR A 321 28.20 37.38 14.19
C THR A 321 29.26 38.44 14.53
N GLN A 322 30.02 38.87 13.54
CA GLN A 322 30.76 40.14 13.62
C GLN A 322 29.80 41.31 13.41
N THR A 323 29.83 42.24 14.35
CA THR A 323 29.09 43.50 14.35
C THR A 323 29.70 44.52 13.40
N ASN A 324 28.87 45.19 12.59
CA ASN A 324 29.12 46.56 12.16
C ASN A 324 27.82 47.37 12.27
N SER A 325 27.95 48.48 12.98
CA SER A 325 26.93 49.41 13.46
C SER A 325 26.36 50.33 12.38
N VAL A 326 25.04 50.58 12.40
CA VAL A 326 24.43 51.89 12.05
C VAL A 326 23.19 52.14 12.94
N GLN A 327 23.07 53.39 13.38
CA GLN A 327 22.13 54.00 14.34
C GLN A 327 20.63 53.86 14.08
N GLY A 328 19.82 53.91 15.15
CA GLY A 328 18.38 54.19 15.05
C GLY A 328 17.53 54.07 16.34
N SER A 329 17.79 54.90 17.35
CA SER A 329 16.89 55.47 18.38
C SER A 329 15.75 54.68 19.08
N LYS A 330 15.81 54.70 20.44
CA LYS A 330 14.74 54.94 21.45
C LYS A 330 13.65 53.86 21.61
N THR A 331 13.23 53.40 22.80
CA THR A 331 13.17 53.96 24.18
C THR A 331 12.79 52.83 25.18
N ASP A 332 13.32 52.94 26.42
CA ASP A 332 12.75 52.62 27.75
C ASP A 332 11.95 51.30 27.97
N SER A 333 12.08 50.55 29.07
CA SER A 333 12.59 50.83 30.42
C SER A 333 12.51 49.55 31.30
N THR A 334 13.45 49.43 32.27
CA THR A 334 13.32 48.82 33.64
C THR A 334 12.90 47.34 33.79
N MET A 335 13.36 46.50 34.73
CA MET A 335 14.26 46.58 35.89
C MET A 335 14.51 45.15 36.43
N ALA A 336 15.68 44.95 37.08
CA ALA A 336 16.05 44.00 38.16
C ALA A 336 15.85 42.47 37.95
N ALA A 337 16.91 41.63 37.88
CA ALA A 337 17.90 41.24 38.92
C ALA A 337 17.22 40.50 40.11
N SER A 338 17.35 39.17 40.16
CA SER A 338 18.36 38.40 40.93
C SER A 338 17.69 37.89 42.23
N ASP A 339 17.96 36.73 42.84
CA ASP A 339 19.19 35.99 43.11
C ASP A 339 18.85 34.50 43.33
N THR A 340 19.79 33.58 43.10
CA THR A 340 20.27 32.74 44.22
C THR A 340 21.59 32.05 43.86
N GLU A 341 22.55 32.29 44.75
CA GLU A 341 23.89 31.76 44.75
C GLU A 341 23.97 30.28 45.13
N THR A 342 24.96 29.66 44.50
CA THR A 342 25.86 28.57 44.86
C THR A 342 25.88 28.03 46.30
N ASN A 343 26.10 26.72 46.40
CA ASN A 343 26.99 26.13 47.40
C ASN A 343 27.86 25.04 46.74
N GLY A 344 29.18 25.11 46.98
CA GLY A 344 30.18 24.29 46.31
C GLY A 344 30.79 23.17 47.17
N GLY A 345 31.79 22.51 46.58
CA GLY A 345 32.88 21.84 47.29
C GLY A 345 32.91 20.31 47.17
N GLY A 346 33.95 19.77 46.55
CA GLY A 346 34.33 18.35 46.68
C GLY A 346 35.26 17.85 45.57
N SER A 347 36.55 17.71 45.90
CA SER A 347 37.70 17.50 45.02
C SER A 347 38.02 16.06 44.59
N SER A 348 38.77 15.97 43.48
CA SER A 348 39.88 15.03 43.19
C SER A 348 39.58 13.59 42.76
N ALA A 349 39.91 13.26 41.51
CA ALA A 349 40.93 12.25 41.17
C ALA A 349 41.21 12.26 39.66
N ASP A 350 42.48 12.51 39.30
CA ASP A 350 43.05 12.34 37.96
C ASP A 350 43.02 10.87 37.51
N HIS A 351 42.68 10.61 36.24
CA HIS A 351 43.26 9.50 35.46
C HIS A 351 43.07 9.71 33.94
N ASP A 352 44.21 10.03 33.30
CA ASP A 352 44.71 9.52 32.03
C ASP A 352 43.84 9.62 30.76
N THR A 353 44.12 10.64 29.94
CA THR A 353 43.63 10.77 28.56
C THR A 353 44.58 10.07 27.59
N GLY A 354 44.23 8.85 27.20
CA GLY A 354 44.74 8.20 26.00
C GLY A 354 43.97 8.71 24.79
N GLU A 355 44.62 9.54 23.96
CA GLU A 355 44.15 9.92 22.63
C GLU A 355 44.21 8.69 21.71
N GLU A 356 43.06 8.10 21.39
CA GLU A 356 42.92 7.30 20.17
C GLU A 356 42.36 8.21 19.08
N GLU A 357 43.25 8.70 18.21
CA GLU A 357 42.88 9.26 16.91
C GLU A 357 42.19 8.18 16.07
N GLY A 358 40.87 8.12 16.16
CA GLY A 358 40.03 7.33 15.26
C GLY A 358 40.02 7.98 13.87
N ASP A 359 40.79 7.41 12.95
CA ASP A 359 40.79 7.70 11.52
C ASP A 359 39.36 7.55 10.95
N GLY A 360 38.66 8.68 10.87
CA GLY A 360 37.27 8.80 10.43
C GLY A 360 37.12 8.57 8.93
N ASN A 361 37.35 7.36 8.47
CA ASN A 361 36.93 6.92 7.14
C ASN A 361 35.47 6.49 7.20
N ASP A 362 34.57 7.44 6.94
CA ASP A 362 33.13 7.24 6.76
C ASP A 362 32.89 6.40 5.49
N TYR A 363 33.00 5.09 5.61
CA TYR A 363 32.63 4.16 4.55
C TYR A 363 31.10 4.16 4.41
N GLU A 364 30.59 4.88 3.41
CA GLU A 364 29.23 4.71 2.91
C GLU A 364 28.97 3.21 2.72
N THR A 365 28.18 2.60 3.61
CA THR A 365 27.99 1.15 3.61
C THR A 365 27.24 0.74 2.35
N VAL A 366 27.96 0.18 1.38
CA VAL A 366 27.37 -0.24 0.11
C VAL A 366 26.54 -1.49 0.32
N HIS A 367 25.22 -1.34 0.36
CA HIS A 367 24.31 -2.47 0.39
C HIS A 367 24.26 -3.19 -0.97
N THR A 368 24.10 -4.50 -0.93
CA THR A 368 24.02 -5.37 -2.11
C THR A 368 22.80 -6.26 -2.00
N GLY A 369 22.06 -6.40 -3.10
CA GLY A 369 20.97 -7.36 -3.24
C GLY A 369 21.14 -8.24 -4.47
N PHE A 370 20.54 -9.43 -4.42
CA PHE A 370 20.45 -10.33 -5.56
C PHE A 370 19.01 -10.78 -5.75
N LEU A 371 18.41 -10.38 -6.87
CA LEU A 371 17.15 -10.92 -7.33
C LEU A 371 17.43 -12.23 -8.06
N LYS A 372 16.95 -13.35 -7.50
CA LYS A 372 17.22 -14.70 -7.99
C LYS A 372 16.12 -15.19 -8.91
N GLU A 373 14.88 -14.92 -8.53
CA GLU A 373 13.69 -15.35 -9.27
C GLU A 373 12.62 -14.25 -9.21
N TRP A 374 11.92 -14.05 -10.33
CA TRP A 374 10.70 -13.26 -10.39
C TRP A 374 9.74 -13.94 -11.36
N THR A 375 8.52 -14.22 -10.92
CA THR A 375 7.44 -14.74 -11.75
C THR A 375 6.25 -13.80 -11.71
N LEU A 376 5.73 -13.45 -12.89
CA LEU A 376 4.54 -12.62 -13.05
C LEU A 376 3.29 -13.50 -13.07
N MET A 377 2.38 -13.27 -12.12
CA MET A 377 1.08 -13.94 -12.05
C MET A 377 -0.04 -12.93 -12.28
N LEU A 378 -0.86 -13.20 -13.29
CA LEU A 378 -1.97 -12.36 -13.71
C LEU A 378 -3.28 -13.04 -13.34
N HIS A 379 -4.21 -12.31 -12.75
CA HIS A 379 -5.53 -12.82 -12.38
C HIS A 379 -6.61 -11.90 -12.92
N GLY A 380 -7.68 -12.48 -13.47
CA GLY A 380 -8.78 -11.68 -14.01
C GLY A 380 -9.74 -12.47 -14.88
N THR A 381 -10.34 -11.78 -15.86
CA THR A 381 -11.36 -12.35 -16.76
C THR A 381 -10.88 -12.37 -18.20
N ARG A 382 -11.44 -13.29 -18.99
CA ARG A 382 -11.22 -13.35 -20.44
C ARG A 382 -12.28 -12.53 -21.17
N GLU A 383 -13.53 -12.62 -20.72
CA GLU A 383 -14.66 -11.86 -21.23
C GLU A 383 -14.78 -10.49 -20.53
N PRO A 384 -15.35 -9.46 -21.18
CA PRO A 384 -15.48 -8.13 -20.59
C PRO A 384 -16.39 -8.14 -19.34
N PRO A 385 -15.90 -7.74 -18.15
CA PRO A 385 -16.61 -7.95 -16.89
C PRO A 385 -17.86 -7.07 -16.70
N TYR A 386 -17.98 -5.98 -17.46
CA TYR A 386 -19.06 -4.99 -17.27
C TYR A 386 -19.97 -4.83 -18.49
N SER A 387 -19.87 -5.74 -19.47
CA SER A 387 -20.61 -5.65 -20.74
C SER A 387 -22.12 -5.48 -20.53
N GLN A 388 -22.70 -6.20 -19.56
CA GLN A 388 -24.14 -6.23 -19.27
C GLN A 388 -24.65 -5.08 -18.39
N LEU A 389 -23.76 -4.27 -17.79
CA LEU A 389 -24.17 -3.20 -16.86
C LEU A 389 -24.54 -1.91 -17.60
N SER A 390 -25.67 -1.28 -17.24
CA SER A 390 -26.01 0.05 -17.75
C SER A 390 -25.26 1.15 -17.02
N VAL A 391 -24.73 2.14 -17.75
CA VAL A 391 -24.12 3.34 -17.17
C VAL A 391 -25.21 4.37 -16.92
N ARG A 392 -25.40 4.77 -15.65
CA ARG A 392 -26.34 5.84 -15.26
C ARG A 392 -25.68 7.22 -15.21
N ASP A 393 -24.47 7.27 -14.65
CA ASP A 393 -23.65 8.47 -14.54
C ASP A 393 -22.45 8.34 -15.50
N PRO A 394 -22.32 9.20 -16.52
CA PRO A 394 -21.23 9.16 -17.49
C PRO A 394 -19.84 9.45 -16.89
N HIS A 395 -19.79 10.01 -15.67
CA HIS A 395 -18.54 10.28 -14.94
C HIS A 395 -18.20 9.21 -13.90
N SER A 396 -19.06 8.20 -13.74
CA SER A 396 -18.79 7.09 -12.82
C SER A 396 -17.57 6.27 -13.27
N LYS A 397 -16.87 5.65 -12.32
CA LYS A 397 -15.78 4.70 -12.63
C LYS A 397 -16.22 3.57 -13.55
N LEU A 398 -17.47 3.11 -13.43
CA LEU A 398 -18.06 2.13 -14.35
C LEU A 398 -18.09 2.66 -15.80
N ALA A 399 -18.51 3.91 -16.01
CA ALA A 399 -18.51 4.55 -17.32
C ALA A 399 -17.10 4.64 -17.90
N ILE A 400 -16.14 5.07 -17.09
CA ILE A 400 -14.73 5.24 -17.45
C ILE A 400 -14.15 3.90 -17.94
N VAL A 401 -14.27 2.84 -17.13
CA VAL A 401 -13.70 1.53 -17.49
C VAL A 401 -14.43 0.90 -18.68
N LYS A 402 -15.76 1.01 -18.76
CA LYS A 402 -16.50 0.53 -19.94
C LYS A 402 -16.05 1.24 -21.21
N LYS A 403 -15.83 2.55 -21.16
CA LYS A 403 -15.31 3.31 -22.31
C LYS A 403 -13.92 2.81 -22.72
N ALA A 404 -13.00 2.64 -21.77
CA ALA A 404 -11.68 2.06 -22.03
C ALA A 404 -11.76 0.66 -22.66
N HIS A 405 -12.71 -0.17 -22.20
CA HIS A 405 -12.92 -1.53 -22.73
C HIS A 405 -13.50 -1.57 -24.14
N THR A 406 -14.24 -0.54 -24.56
CA THR A 406 -14.76 -0.44 -25.92
C THR A 406 -13.74 0.07 -26.93
N ILE A 407 -12.85 0.99 -26.53
CA ILE A 407 -11.89 1.64 -27.43
C ILE A 407 -10.75 0.68 -27.84
N ALA A 408 -10.39 -0.25 -26.97
CA ALA A 408 -9.30 -1.20 -27.16
C ALA A 408 -9.76 -2.61 -27.62
N GLY A 409 -10.90 -2.70 -28.30
CA GLY A 409 -11.43 -3.93 -28.93
C GLY A 409 -10.62 -4.41 -30.16
N PRO A 410 -10.86 -5.64 -30.64
CA PRO A 410 -9.82 -6.62 -31.01
C PRO A 410 -9.08 -6.47 -32.36
N ASP A 411 -9.03 -5.28 -32.99
CA ASP A 411 -8.38 -5.11 -34.31
C ASP A 411 -7.27 -4.06 -34.39
N THR A 412 -6.87 -3.41 -33.29
CA THR A 412 -5.74 -2.49 -33.35
C THR A 412 -4.42 -3.24 -33.11
N THR A 413 -3.79 -3.69 -34.19
CA THR A 413 -2.40 -4.16 -34.27
C THR A 413 -1.35 -3.06 -33.99
N GLY A 414 -1.70 -2.05 -33.20
CA GLY A 414 -0.83 -0.93 -32.84
C GLY A 414 -0.57 -0.94 -31.34
N SER A 415 0.70 -0.86 -30.97
CA SER A 415 1.16 -0.61 -29.59
C SER A 415 0.30 0.47 -28.91
N PRO A 416 -0.04 0.36 -27.61
CA PRO A 416 -0.79 1.41 -26.92
C PRO A 416 0.01 2.71 -26.99
N GLN A 417 -0.43 3.66 -27.83
CA GLN A 417 0.10 5.02 -27.76
C GLN A 417 -0.35 5.60 -26.43
N LYS A 418 0.62 6.06 -25.63
CA LYS A 418 0.41 6.85 -24.42
C LYS A 418 -0.69 7.88 -24.67
N GLN A 419 -1.84 7.71 -24.02
CA GLN A 419 -2.82 8.79 -23.94
C GLN A 419 -2.23 9.85 -23.00
N SER A 420 -1.88 11.00 -23.57
CA SER A 420 -1.63 12.22 -22.81
C SER A 420 -2.96 12.64 -22.18
N ALA A 421 -3.08 12.50 -20.85
CA ALA A 421 -4.19 13.06 -20.10
C ALA A 421 -4.02 14.58 -20.01
N TYR A 422 -5.12 15.31 -20.25
CA TYR A 422 -5.28 16.72 -19.88
C TYR A 422 -5.57 16.86 -18.39
#